data_AF-A0A9E4HU05-F1
#
_entry.id   AF-A0A9E4HU05-F1
#
_cell.length_a   1.000
_cell.length_b   1.000
_cell.length_c   1.000
_cell.angle_alpha   90.00
_cell.angle_beta   90.00
_cell.angle_gamma   90.00
#
_symmetry.space_group_name_H-M   'P 1'
#
loop_
_entity.id
_entity.type
_entity.pdbx_description
1 polymer ?
#
loop_
_entity_poly.entity_id
_entity_poly.type
_entity_poly.pdbx_seq_one_letter_code
_entity_poly.pdbx_strand_id
1 'polypeptide(L)'
;ELFGAPPFPSMMINFQSNMMKSSGPPEVVERFIKRIPFVAAIARRFEETTLMADIVLPDVHYLERLTPLVYQHLAAGDSRHAAYGAKPAVQSPVEGPVPGEPYVDAMQIYLELLRRADRLPHFNEAFNNIAKMREPYTLDADGSYSYFEICDRWLRNTLGDDKGLDWHLNDGLWTEDKTVQQKFPRPFFDARAQVYCEFMIDTKEDLERTIEELGIGWETDDYQPLPDWKPGPAYERTAPHDLFVTNMKVPNHALSHTHKNSILSTLSNRHNDLKSVWINPKTAAARGITHGDLVEIET
;
A
#
# COMPACT_ATOMS: atom_id res chain seq x y z
N GLU A 1 16.05 4.62 25.47
CA GLU A 1 16.93 5.07 24.39
C GLU A 1 16.05 5.56 23.25
N LEU A 2 16.13 6.86 22.91
CA LEU A 2 15.71 7.31 21.60
C LEU A 2 16.65 6.63 20.61
N PHE A 3 16.13 5.72 19.79
CA PHE A 3 16.90 5.12 18.72
C PHE A 3 17.35 6.26 17.81
N GLY A 4 18.66 6.51 17.75
CA GLY A 4 19.22 7.45 16.78
C GLY A 4 18.85 7.05 15.35
N ALA A 5 19.21 7.89 14.37
CA ALA A 5 18.95 7.56 12.97
C ALA A 5 19.44 6.12 12.67
N PRO A 6 18.57 5.23 12.19
CA PRO A 6 18.95 3.84 11.98
C PRO A 6 20.10 3.78 10.98
N PRO A 7 21.01 2.79 11.11
CA PRO A 7 22.06 2.59 10.12
C PRO A 7 21.45 2.43 8.73
N PHE A 8 22.18 2.84 7.71
CA PHE A 8 21.73 2.67 6.33
C PHE A 8 21.49 1.17 6.04
N PRO A 9 20.38 0.80 5.38
CA PRO A 9 20.02 -0.60 5.20
C PRO A 9 21.07 -1.34 4.37
N SER A 10 21.43 -2.55 4.81
CA SER A 10 22.32 -3.46 4.07
C SER A 10 21.58 -4.29 3.02
N MET A 11 20.25 -4.40 3.14
CA MET A 11 19.40 -5.15 2.23
C MET A 11 18.00 -4.52 2.14
N MET A 12 17.37 -4.65 0.97
CA MET A 12 15.96 -4.30 0.75
C MET A 12 15.23 -5.46 0.06
N ILE A 13 14.03 -5.79 0.56
CA ILE A 13 13.05 -6.63 -0.15
C ILE A 13 11.94 -5.72 -0.65
N ASN A 14 11.86 -5.52 -1.96
CA ASN A 14 10.83 -4.71 -2.61
C ASN A 14 9.70 -5.62 -3.12
N PHE A 15 8.49 -5.49 -2.57
CA PHE A 15 7.33 -6.30 -2.96
C PHE A 15 6.28 -5.45 -3.68
N GLN A 16 6.02 -5.78 -4.96
CA GLN A 16 5.03 -5.11 -5.84
C GLN A 16 5.00 -3.57 -5.74
N SER A 17 6.11 -2.93 -5.41
CA SER A 17 6.22 -1.48 -5.27
C SER A 17 7.14 -0.90 -6.33
N ASN A 18 6.78 0.29 -6.81
CA ASN A 18 7.51 1.05 -7.81
C ASN A 18 7.82 2.44 -7.26
N MET A 19 8.80 2.47 -6.35
CA MET A 19 9.22 3.68 -5.65
C MET A 19 9.66 4.78 -6.60
N MET A 20 10.24 4.41 -7.76
CA MET A 20 10.66 5.35 -8.80
C MET A 20 9.48 6.17 -9.35
N LYS A 21 8.27 5.62 -9.29
CA LYS A 21 7.05 6.26 -9.80
C LYS A 21 6.18 6.87 -8.70
N SER A 22 6.23 6.35 -7.47
CA SER A 22 5.25 6.68 -6.44
C SER A 22 5.81 7.32 -5.17
N SER A 23 7.12 7.31 -4.93
CA SER A 23 7.66 7.69 -3.61
C SER A 23 8.26 9.10 -3.55
N GLY A 24 8.79 9.63 -4.64
CA GLY A 24 9.45 10.93 -4.66
C GLY A 24 10.16 11.18 -5.99
N PRO A 25 10.97 12.24 -6.08
CA PRO A 25 11.77 12.52 -7.28
C PRO A 25 12.59 11.28 -7.69
N PRO A 26 12.45 10.80 -8.94
CA PRO A 26 13.10 9.57 -9.39
C PRO A 26 14.60 9.54 -9.12
N GLU A 27 15.30 10.66 -9.26
CA GLU A 27 16.76 10.76 -9.07
C GLU A 27 17.14 10.57 -7.60
N VAL A 28 16.30 11.01 -6.67
CA VAL A 28 16.52 10.82 -5.22
C VAL A 28 16.32 9.34 -4.89
N VAL A 29 15.24 8.74 -5.39
CA VAL A 29 14.95 7.31 -5.17
C VAL A 29 16.02 6.43 -5.80
N GLU A 30 16.48 6.76 -7.00
CA GLU A 30 17.57 6.04 -7.68
C GLU A 30 18.85 6.06 -6.84
N ARG A 31 19.27 7.25 -6.37
CA ARG A 31 20.44 7.38 -5.50
C ARG A 31 20.29 6.61 -4.19
N PHE A 32 19.08 6.57 -3.62
CA PHE A 32 18.80 5.79 -2.43
C PHE A 32 18.98 4.28 -2.69
N ILE A 33 18.32 3.75 -3.72
CA ILE A 33 18.36 2.30 -4.02
C ILE A 33 19.78 1.86 -4.40
N LYS A 34 20.52 2.66 -5.20
CA LYS A 34 21.92 2.36 -5.57
C LYS A 34 22.90 2.29 -4.39
N ARG A 35 22.55 2.87 -3.24
CA ARG A 35 23.37 2.78 -2.02
C ARG A 35 23.12 1.51 -1.22
N ILE A 36 22.03 0.79 -1.49
CA ILE A 36 21.67 -0.44 -0.78
C ILE A 36 22.52 -1.57 -1.36
N PRO A 37 23.33 -2.27 -0.55
CA PRO A 37 24.23 -3.31 -1.05
C PRO A 37 23.55 -4.51 -1.73
N PHE A 38 22.30 -4.82 -1.36
CA PHE A 38 21.56 -5.92 -1.95
C PHE A 38 20.05 -5.62 -2.01
N VAL A 39 19.46 -5.74 -3.19
CA VAL A 39 18.05 -5.48 -3.46
C VAL A 39 17.42 -6.71 -4.09
N ALA A 40 16.50 -7.34 -3.36
CA ALA A 40 15.63 -8.38 -3.88
C ALA A 40 14.27 -7.79 -4.24
N ALA A 41 13.76 -8.05 -5.44
CA ALA A 41 12.42 -7.65 -5.84
C ALA A 41 11.50 -8.87 -6.00
N ILE A 42 10.37 -8.87 -5.30
CA ILE A 42 9.26 -9.79 -5.56
C ILE A 42 8.28 -9.06 -6.47
N ALA A 43 8.35 -9.39 -7.76
CA ALA A 43 7.71 -8.60 -8.81
C ALA A 43 7.01 -9.49 -9.83
N ARG A 44 5.83 -9.02 -10.22
CA ARG A 44 4.99 -9.69 -11.22
C ARG A 44 5.35 -9.31 -12.66
N ARG A 45 5.98 -8.15 -12.80
CA ARG A 45 6.38 -7.52 -14.05
C ARG A 45 7.64 -6.73 -13.78
N PHE A 46 8.50 -6.58 -14.79
CA PHE A 46 9.61 -5.65 -14.70
C PHE A 46 9.09 -4.21 -14.78
N GLU A 47 9.42 -3.43 -13.77
CA GLU A 47 9.17 -2.00 -13.66
C GLU A 47 10.47 -1.27 -13.28
N GLU A 48 10.43 0.06 -13.25
CA GLU A 48 11.59 0.93 -13.04
C GLU A 48 12.37 0.53 -11.77
N THR A 49 11.69 0.32 -10.63
CA THR A 49 12.33 -0.15 -9.40
C THR A 49 12.85 -1.59 -9.51
N THR A 50 12.17 -2.48 -10.25
CA THR A 50 12.63 -3.88 -10.45
C THR A 50 13.92 -3.94 -11.25
N LEU A 51 14.13 -3.02 -12.20
CA LEU A 51 15.37 -2.94 -12.99
C LEU A 51 16.60 -2.62 -12.14
N MET A 52 16.40 -2.15 -10.91
CA MET A 52 17.48 -1.85 -9.96
C MET A 52 17.74 -3.00 -8.97
N ALA A 53 17.04 -4.13 -9.08
CA ALA A 53 17.20 -5.26 -8.18
C ALA A 53 18.36 -6.17 -8.62
N ASP A 54 19.11 -6.68 -7.65
CA ASP A 54 20.14 -7.70 -7.86
C ASP A 54 19.51 -9.07 -8.17
N ILE A 55 18.37 -9.37 -7.56
CA ILE A 55 17.58 -10.58 -7.82
C ILE A 55 16.10 -10.24 -7.95
N VAL A 56 15.45 -10.90 -8.90
CA VAL A 56 14.00 -10.81 -9.10
C VAL A 56 13.38 -12.17 -8.85
N LEU A 57 12.47 -12.24 -7.88
CA LEU A 57 11.63 -13.39 -7.61
C LEU A 57 10.27 -13.12 -8.26
N PRO A 58 9.79 -14.01 -9.17
CA PRO A 58 8.53 -13.79 -9.86
C PRO A 58 7.37 -13.90 -8.88
N ASP A 59 6.44 -12.96 -8.93
CA ASP A 59 5.16 -13.02 -8.21
C ASP A 59 4.00 -13.39 -9.17
N VAL A 60 2.89 -13.86 -8.61
CA VAL A 60 1.70 -14.35 -9.34
C VAL A 60 0.73 -13.25 -9.74
N HIS A 61 0.08 -13.42 -10.90
CA HIS A 61 -1.05 -12.60 -11.39
C HIS A 61 -2.18 -12.51 -10.37
N TYR A 62 -2.95 -11.41 -10.37
CA TYR A 62 -4.09 -11.29 -9.45
C TYR A 62 -5.17 -12.35 -9.72
N LEU A 63 -5.19 -12.92 -10.92
CA LEU A 63 -6.06 -14.04 -11.32
C LEU A 63 -5.52 -15.40 -10.87
N GLU A 64 -4.26 -15.48 -10.46
CA GLU A 64 -3.60 -16.70 -9.98
C GLU A 64 -3.58 -16.75 -8.45
N ARG A 65 -4.07 -15.67 -7.81
CA ARG A 65 -3.82 -15.40 -6.40
C ARG A 65 -4.85 -16.01 -5.47
N LEU A 66 -4.38 -16.66 -4.42
CA LEU A 66 -5.16 -17.01 -3.24
C LEU A 66 -4.79 -16.02 -2.13
N THR A 67 -5.74 -15.18 -1.72
CA THR A 67 -5.53 -14.30 -0.55
C THR A 67 -6.86 -14.12 0.18
N PRO A 68 -7.10 -14.88 1.26
CA PRO A 68 -8.30 -14.72 2.07
C PRO A 68 -8.40 -13.34 2.71
N LEU A 69 -9.63 -12.90 2.99
CA LEU A 69 -9.93 -11.76 3.86
C LEU A 69 -9.20 -10.44 3.53
N VAL A 70 -8.76 -10.25 2.28
CA VAL A 70 -8.00 -9.06 1.87
C VAL A 70 -8.88 -7.81 1.79
N TYR A 71 -10.19 -7.99 1.57
CA TYR A 71 -11.17 -6.91 1.53
C TYR A 71 -12.16 -7.07 2.67
N GLN A 72 -12.08 -6.16 3.65
CA GLN A 72 -12.93 -6.14 4.84
C GLN A 72 -13.69 -4.82 4.94
N HIS A 73 -15.01 -4.88 4.79
CA HIS A 73 -15.91 -3.74 4.94
C HIS A 73 -16.58 -3.80 6.32
N LEU A 74 -15.78 -3.62 7.36
CA LEU A 74 -16.22 -3.72 8.76
C LEU A 74 -16.52 -2.35 9.41
N ALA A 75 -16.39 -1.26 8.66
CA ALA A 75 -16.59 0.10 9.15
C ALA A 75 -18.07 0.46 9.39
N ALA A 76 -18.29 1.54 10.15
CA ALA A 76 -19.61 2.16 10.33
C ALA A 76 -20.21 2.65 8.99
N GLY A 77 -21.51 2.92 8.98
CA GLY A 77 -22.28 3.28 7.79
C GLY A 77 -23.34 2.25 7.41
N ASP A 78 -24.20 2.62 6.46
CA ASP A 78 -25.46 1.91 6.18
C ASP A 78 -25.29 0.55 5.45
N SER A 79 -24.08 0.24 4.99
CA SER A 79 -23.75 -1.03 4.33
C SER A 79 -23.75 -2.22 5.30
N ARG A 80 -23.82 -3.44 4.74
CA ARG A 80 -23.57 -4.69 5.49
C ARG A 80 -22.10 -4.78 5.91
N HIS A 81 -21.84 -5.60 6.93
CA HIS A 81 -20.51 -6.15 7.09
C HIS A 81 -20.23 -7.08 5.91
N ALA A 82 -19.03 -7.01 5.35
CA ALA A 82 -18.61 -7.95 4.32
C ALA A 82 -17.11 -8.24 4.43
N ALA A 83 -16.73 -9.48 4.18
CA ALA A 83 -15.34 -9.89 4.07
C ALA A 83 -15.20 -10.89 2.92
N TYR A 84 -14.21 -10.65 2.05
CA TYR A 84 -13.90 -11.53 0.93
C TYR A 84 -12.42 -11.37 0.55
N GLY A 85 -11.96 -12.24 -0.33
CA GLY A 85 -10.57 -12.28 -0.76
C GLY A 85 -10.41 -12.63 -2.23
N ALA A 86 -9.17 -12.82 -2.65
CA ALA A 86 -8.85 -13.35 -3.96
C ALA A 86 -8.88 -14.89 -3.94
N LYS A 87 -9.38 -15.46 -5.02
CA LYS A 87 -9.29 -16.90 -5.31
C LYS A 87 -8.67 -17.10 -6.69
N PRO A 88 -7.79 -18.10 -6.88
CA PRO A 88 -7.19 -18.37 -8.18
C PRO A 88 -8.28 -18.74 -9.19
N ALA A 89 -8.40 -17.95 -10.25
CA ALA A 89 -9.24 -18.24 -11.42
C ALA A 89 -8.46 -19.04 -12.49
N VAL A 90 -7.13 -18.93 -12.48
CA VAL A 90 -6.21 -19.69 -13.33
C VAL A 90 -5.01 -20.14 -12.50
N GLN A 91 -4.34 -21.21 -12.94
CA GLN A 91 -3.10 -21.66 -12.32
C GLN A 91 -1.93 -20.79 -12.78
N SER A 92 -1.01 -20.47 -11.87
CA SER A 92 0.25 -19.83 -12.24
C SER A 92 1.04 -20.70 -13.23
N PRO A 93 1.56 -20.13 -14.33
CA PRO A 93 2.42 -20.86 -15.27
C PRO A 93 3.85 -21.03 -14.73
N VAL A 94 4.17 -20.45 -13.56
CA VAL A 94 5.50 -20.47 -12.95
C VAL A 94 5.50 -21.40 -11.76
N GLU A 95 6.53 -22.26 -11.66
CA GLU A 95 6.74 -23.09 -10.48
C GLU A 95 7.06 -22.23 -9.26
N GLY A 96 6.43 -22.55 -8.13
CA GLY A 96 6.59 -21.82 -6.89
C GLY A 96 7.86 -22.20 -6.13
N PRO A 97 8.12 -21.52 -5.00
CA PRO A 97 9.26 -21.80 -4.13
C PRO A 97 9.14 -23.13 -3.37
N VAL A 98 7.95 -23.74 -3.33
CA VAL A 98 7.68 -25.00 -2.63
C VAL A 98 7.40 -26.12 -3.65
N PRO A 99 8.27 -27.14 -3.75
CA PRO A 99 8.08 -28.24 -4.70
C PRO A 99 6.76 -28.98 -4.49
N GLY A 100 6.01 -29.19 -5.57
CA GLY A 100 4.74 -29.93 -5.55
C GLY A 100 3.52 -29.13 -5.11
N GLU A 101 3.69 -27.87 -4.69
CA GLU A 101 2.57 -26.97 -4.39
C GLU A 101 2.29 -26.00 -5.54
N PRO A 102 1.00 -25.71 -5.85
CA PRO A 102 0.65 -24.61 -6.74
C PRO A 102 1.18 -23.28 -6.21
N TYR A 103 1.76 -22.46 -7.09
CA TYR A 103 2.18 -21.11 -6.71
C TYR A 103 1.00 -20.15 -6.79
N VAL A 104 0.56 -19.65 -5.63
CA VAL A 104 -0.68 -18.87 -5.49
C VAL A 104 -0.53 -17.57 -4.73
N ASP A 105 0.60 -17.32 -4.04
CA ASP A 105 0.87 -16.02 -3.42
C ASP A 105 2.35 -15.84 -3.04
N ALA A 106 2.83 -14.60 -3.02
CA ALA A 106 4.16 -14.23 -2.54
C ALA A 106 4.46 -14.70 -1.11
N MET A 107 3.45 -14.94 -0.27
CA MET A 107 3.63 -15.55 1.05
C MET A 107 4.35 -16.90 1.00
N GLN A 108 4.22 -17.69 -0.07
CA GLN A 108 5.00 -18.92 -0.23
C GLN A 108 6.51 -18.63 -0.35
N ILE A 109 6.91 -17.50 -0.97
CA ILE A 109 8.32 -17.06 -1.01
C ILE A 109 8.79 -16.72 0.40
N TYR A 110 8.01 -15.92 1.13
CA TYR A 110 8.39 -15.51 2.49
C TYR A 110 8.49 -16.70 3.44
N LEU A 111 7.55 -17.64 3.40
CA LEU A 111 7.58 -18.86 4.21
C LEU A 111 8.80 -19.73 3.88
N GLU A 112 9.16 -19.88 2.61
CA GLU A 112 10.34 -20.64 2.21
C GLU A 112 11.65 -19.94 2.64
N LEU A 113 11.73 -18.62 2.53
CA LEU A 113 12.89 -17.86 3.04
C LEU A 113 13.03 -18.01 4.57
N LEU A 114 11.92 -17.93 5.30
CA LEU A 114 11.88 -18.13 6.75
C LEU A 114 12.28 -19.55 7.13
N ARG A 115 11.85 -20.56 6.35
CA ARG A 115 12.26 -21.96 6.54
C ARG A 115 13.77 -22.12 6.38
N ARG A 116 14.36 -21.57 5.31
CA ARG A 116 15.81 -21.61 5.07
C ARG A 116 16.62 -20.84 6.10
N ALA A 117 16.03 -19.80 6.68
CA ALA A 117 16.66 -19.00 7.72
C ALA A 117 16.47 -19.56 9.15
N ASP A 118 15.73 -20.68 9.31
CA ASP A 118 15.35 -21.24 10.61
C ASP A 118 14.58 -20.23 11.49
N ARG A 119 13.62 -19.52 10.88
CA ARG A 119 12.82 -18.45 11.50
C ARG A 119 11.31 -18.67 11.44
N LEU A 120 10.85 -19.85 11.00
CA LEU A 120 9.41 -20.18 11.01
C LEU A 120 8.75 -20.03 12.39
N PRO A 121 9.40 -20.38 13.53
CA PRO A 121 8.76 -20.20 14.84
C PRO A 121 8.37 -18.77 15.16
N HIS A 122 9.23 -17.81 14.80
CA HIS A 122 8.93 -16.38 14.96
C HIS A 122 7.77 -15.94 14.07
N PHE A 123 7.66 -16.48 12.86
CA PHE A 123 6.52 -16.20 12.00
C PHE A 123 5.22 -16.77 12.59
N ASN A 124 5.22 -18.02 13.05
CA ASN A 124 4.02 -18.65 13.63
C ASN A 124 3.53 -17.86 14.85
N GLU A 125 4.44 -17.47 15.76
CA GLU A 125 4.13 -16.63 16.92
C GLU A 125 3.58 -15.25 16.50
N ALA A 126 4.28 -14.56 15.60
CA ALA A 126 3.86 -13.25 15.12
C ALA A 126 2.50 -13.31 14.39
N PHE A 127 2.29 -14.32 13.56
CA PHE A 127 1.04 -14.54 12.84
C PHE A 127 -0.10 -14.81 13.82
N ASN A 128 0.10 -15.68 14.83
CA ASN A 128 -0.90 -15.92 15.87
C ASN A 128 -1.32 -14.62 16.57
N ASN A 129 -0.35 -13.77 16.91
CA ASN A 129 -0.63 -12.50 17.58
C ASN A 129 -1.33 -11.49 16.66
N ILE A 130 -0.81 -11.29 15.44
CA ILE A 130 -1.34 -10.29 14.50
C ILE A 130 -2.74 -10.69 14.02
N ALA A 131 -2.91 -11.95 13.62
CA ALA A 131 -4.18 -12.49 13.13
C ALA A 131 -5.16 -12.87 14.25
N LYS A 132 -4.76 -12.71 15.52
CA LYS A 132 -5.56 -13.06 16.71
C LYS A 132 -6.09 -14.49 16.65
N MET A 133 -5.19 -15.42 16.30
CA MET A 133 -5.49 -16.84 16.21
C MET A 133 -5.82 -17.39 17.60
N ARG A 134 -6.85 -18.24 17.68
CA ARG A 134 -7.34 -18.87 18.90
C ARG A 134 -7.34 -20.38 18.71
N GLU A 135 -7.21 -21.12 19.81
CA GLU A 135 -7.40 -22.58 19.78
C GLU A 135 -8.75 -22.93 19.13
N PRO A 136 -8.82 -23.97 18.27
CA PRO A 136 -7.76 -24.92 17.91
C PRO A 136 -6.91 -24.51 16.67
N TYR A 137 -7.01 -23.25 16.22
CA TYR A 137 -6.45 -22.79 14.94
C TYR A 137 -5.06 -22.18 15.02
N THR A 138 -4.53 -21.98 16.23
CA THR A 138 -3.17 -21.49 16.50
C THR A 138 -2.14 -22.29 15.69
N LEU A 139 -1.12 -21.59 15.19
CA LEU A 139 0.05 -22.21 14.59
C LEU A 139 1.02 -22.59 15.71
N ASP A 140 1.39 -23.87 15.82
CA ASP A 140 2.40 -24.33 16.77
C ASP A 140 3.74 -23.66 16.46
N ALA A 141 4.51 -23.29 17.49
CA ALA A 141 5.79 -22.60 17.31
C ALA A 141 6.74 -23.41 16.41
N ASP A 142 6.88 -24.71 16.65
CA ASP A 142 7.74 -25.59 15.84
C ASP A 142 7.01 -26.23 14.65
N GLY A 143 5.75 -25.83 14.40
CA GLY A 143 4.92 -26.35 13.32
C GLY A 143 5.37 -25.85 11.95
N SER A 144 5.36 -26.75 10.95
CA SER A 144 5.54 -26.39 9.54
C SER A 144 4.19 -26.53 8.82
N TYR A 145 3.66 -25.42 8.35
CA TYR A 145 2.39 -25.36 7.64
C TYR A 145 2.60 -24.86 6.21
N SER A 146 1.85 -25.44 5.28
CA SER A 146 1.68 -24.90 3.93
C SER A 146 0.91 -23.57 3.98
N TYR A 147 1.02 -22.78 2.91
CA TYR A 147 0.24 -21.54 2.80
C TYR A 147 -1.28 -21.82 2.82
N PHE A 148 -1.70 -22.96 2.26
CA PHE A 148 -3.09 -23.40 2.23
C PHE A 148 -3.64 -23.71 3.63
N GLU A 149 -2.85 -24.40 4.46
CA GLU A 149 -3.23 -24.69 5.86
C GLU A 149 -3.33 -23.42 6.71
N ILE A 150 -2.41 -22.47 6.51
CA ILE A 150 -2.48 -21.16 7.19
C ILE A 150 -3.75 -20.41 6.76
N CYS A 151 -4.06 -20.41 5.46
CA CYS A 151 -5.29 -19.80 4.95
C CYS A 151 -6.55 -20.46 5.54
N ASP A 152 -6.63 -21.79 5.56
CA ASP A 152 -7.77 -22.53 6.12
C ASP A 152 -7.97 -22.21 7.61
N ARG A 153 -6.89 -22.29 8.40
CA ARG A 153 -6.93 -21.97 9.84
C ARG A 153 -7.35 -20.53 10.09
N TRP A 154 -6.80 -19.57 9.34
CA TRP A 154 -7.13 -18.16 9.53
C TRP A 154 -8.59 -17.86 9.18
N LEU A 155 -9.09 -18.46 8.09
CA LEU A 155 -10.48 -18.37 7.67
C LEU A 155 -11.43 -18.93 8.74
N ARG A 156 -11.18 -20.15 9.25
CA ARG A 156 -12.01 -20.76 10.31
C ARG A 156 -11.96 -19.97 11.61
N ASN A 157 -10.77 -19.51 12.01
CA ASN A 157 -10.59 -18.67 13.18
C ASN A 157 -11.43 -17.38 13.10
N THR A 158 -11.50 -16.78 11.92
CA THR A 158 -12.11 -15.45 11.74
C THR A 158 -13.61 -15.53 11.52
N LEU A 159 -14.08 -16.50 10.73
CA LEU A 159 -15.47 -16.56 10.23
C LEU A 159 -16.27 -17.75 10.77
N GLY A 160 -15.63 -18.67 11.51
CA GLY A 160 -16.24 -19.85 12.10
C GLY A 160 -15.81 -21.17 11.43
N ASP A 161 -15.98 -22.27 12.15
CA ASP A 161 -15.50 -23.61 11.80
C ASP A 161 -15.96 -24.10 10.41
N ASP A 162 -17.12 -23.66 9.94
CA ASP A 162 -17.70 -24.03 8.64
C ASP A 162 -17.12 -23.25 7.45
N LYS A 163 -16.33 -22.20 7.71
CA LYS A 163 -15.80 -21.27 6.69
C LYS A 163 -14.29 -21.40 6.56
N GLY A 164 -13.83 -22.60 6.21
CA GLY A 164 -12.43 -22.88 5.86
C GLY A 164 -12.08 -22.53 4.40
N LEU A 165 -10.93 -23.02 3.95
CA LEU A 165 -10.41 -22.75 2.61
C LEU A 165 -11.36 -23.26 1.52
N ASP A 166 -11.96 -24.44 1.68
CA ASP A 166 -12.92 -24.99 0.72
C ASP A 166 -14.15 -24.08 0.55
N TRP A 167 -14.65 -23.50 1.64
CA TRP A 167 -15.73 -22.51 1.58
C TRP A 167 -15.27 -21.26 0.83
N HIS A 168 -14.05 -20.76 1.08
CA HIS A 168 -13.52 -19.58 0.40
C HIS A 168 -13.36 -19.77 -1.11
N LEU A 169 -12.90 -20.94 -1.54
CA LEU A 169 -12.75 -21.26 -2.95
C LEU A 169 -14.11 -21.38 -3.67
N ASN A 170 -15.10 -21.99 -3.01
CA ASN A 170 -16.43 -22.18 -3.58
C ASN A 170 -17.26 -20.88 -3.58
N ASP A 171 -17.44 -20.27 -2.41
CA ASP A 171 -18.26 -19.08 -2.18
C ASP A 171 -17.36 -17.86 -1.92
N GLY A 172 -16.79 -17.76 -0.70
CA GLY A 172 -15.77 -16.76 -0.35
C GLY A 172 -16.26 -15.35 -0.12
N LEU A 173 -17.59 -15.14 -0.03
CA LEU A 173 -18.20 -13.87 0.35
C LEU A 173 -18.95 -14.03 1.68
N TRP A 174 -18.36 -13.53 2.75
CA TRP A 174 -19.04 -13.43 4.03
C TRP A 174 -19.78 -12.09 4.13
N THR A 175 -21.05 -12.11 4.56
CA THR A 175 -21.82 -10.89 4.86
C THR A 175 -22.67 -11.03 6.11
N GLU A 176 -22.86 -9.93 6.81
CA GLU A 176 -23.72 -9.86 8.00
C GLU A 176 -24.43 -8.50 8.07
N ASP A 177 -25.68 -8.50 8.56
CA ASP A 177 -26.42 -7.27 8.82
C ASP A 177 -25.88 -6.54 10.05
N LYS A 178 -25.72 -5.23 9.92
CA LYS A 178 -25.31 -4.38 11.03
C LYS A 178 -26.52 -3.97 11.86
N THR A 179 -26.36 -4.01 13.17
CA THR A 179 -27.24 -3.30 14.10
C THR A 179 -27.17 -1.78 13.88
N VAL A 180 -28.19 -1.04 14.31
CA VAL A 180 -28.19 0.43 14.26
C VAL A 180 -26.97 1.01 14.98
N GLN A 181 -26.56 0.41 16.10
CA GLN A 181 -25.38 0.82 16.85
C GLN A 181 -24.08 0.61 16.06
N GLN A 182 -23.93 -0.49 15.32
CA GLN A 182 -22.77 -0.71 14.45
C GLN A 182 -22.76 0.26 13.25
N LYS A 183 -23.92 0.57 12.68
CA LYS A 183 -24.04 1.53 11.57
C LYS A 183 -23.71 2.95 12.00
N PHE A 184 -24.20 3.35 13.17
CA PHE A 184 -24.10 4.70 13.69
C PHE A 184 -23.64 4.63 15.16
N PRO A 185 -22.36 4.36 15.44
CA PRO A 185 -21.91 4.13 16.82
C PRO A 185 -21.92 5.40 17.66
N ARG A 186 -21.76 6.58 17.03
CA ARG A 186 -21.54 7.85 17.73
C ARG A 186 -22.62 8.21 18.77
N PRO A 187 -23.93 8.00 18.54
CA PRO A 187 -24.97 8.26 19.54
C PRO A 187 -25.00 7.29 20.73
N PHE A 188 -24.26 6.17 20.70
CA PHE A 188 -24.33 5.09 21.70
C PHE A 188 -23.15 5.03 22.66
N PHE A 189 -22.20 5.97 22.58
CA PHE A 189 -21.15 6.14 23.58
C PHE A 189 -20.91 7.62 23.84
N ASP A 190 -20.57 7.94 25.08
CA ASP A 190 -20.18 9.30 25.44
C ASP A 190 -18.70 9.51 25.06
N ALA A 191 -18.47 10.54 24.26
CA ALA A 191 -17.15 10.96 23.82
C ALA A 191 -17.19 12.44 23.48
N ARG A 192 -16.06 13.11 23.68
CA ARG A 192 -15.88 14.51 23.30
C ARG A 192 -14.99 14.55 22.06
N ALA A 193 -15.44 15.27 21.03
CA ALA A 193 -14.57 15.63 19.93
C ALA A 193 -13.65 16.77 20.40
N GLN A 194 -12.36 16.66 20.13
CA GLN A 194 -11.42 17.74 20.42
C GLN A 194 -11.56 18.81 19.35
N VAL A 195 -11.92 20.01 19.77
CA VAL A 195 -11.82 21.23 18.93
C VAL A 195 -10.50 21.95 19.21
N TYR A 196 -9.97 21.79 20.43
CA TYR A 196 -8.68 22.27 20.87
C TYR A 196 -7.78 21.06 21.16
N CYS A 197 -6.75 20.86 20.35
CA CYS A 197 -5.80 19.76 20.40
C CYS A 197 -4.59 20.14 21.27
N GLU A 198 -4.79 20.24 22.59
CA GLU A 198 -3.73 20.65 23.55
C GLU A 198 -2.43 19.84 23.40
N PHE A 199 -2.55 18.54 23.11
CA PHE A 199 -1.40 17.65 22.88
C PHE A 199 -0.45 18.11 21.76
N MET A 200 -0.91 18.95 20.83
CA MET A 200 -0.08 19.51 19.76
C MET A 200 0.98 20.47 20.31
N ILE A 201 0.74 21.10 21.47
CA ILE A 201 1.72 21.98 22.14
C ILE A 201 2.91 21.15 22.60
N ASP A 202 2.67 20.11 23.41
CA ASP A 202 3.73 19.21 23.89
C ASP A 202 4.44 18.53 22.71
N THR A 203 3.68 18.12 21.69
CA THR A 203 4.24 17.51 20.47
C THR A 203 5.16 18.49 19.72
N LYS A 204 4.82 19.78 19.67
CA LYS A 204 5.67 20.81 19.07
C LYS A 204 7.02 20.90 19.78
N GLU A 205 6.98 21.01 21.11
CA GLU A 205 8.20 21.14 21.94
C GLU A 205 9.11 19.91 21.80
N ASP A 206 8.53 18.72 21.83
CA ASP A 206 9.26 17.47 21.65
C ASP A 206 9.88 17.36 20.26
N LEU A 207 9.13 17.78 19.24
CA LEU A 207 9.60 17.78 17.86
C LEU A 207 10.73 18.80 17.65
N GLU A 208 10.59 20.03 18.13
CA GLU A 208 11.63 21.07 18.02
C GLU A 208 12.93 20.66 18.68
N ARG A 209 12.86 20.06 19.87
CA ARG A 209 14.02 19.47 20.55
C ARG A 209 14.67 18.37 19.70
N THR A 210 13.86 17.48 19.12
CA THR A 210 14.37 16.40 18.28
C THR A 210 15.00 16.93 16.98
N ILE A 211 14.40 17.96 16.37
CA ILE A 211 14.92 18.64 15.17
C ILE A 211 16.28 19.26 15.47
N GLU A 212 16.42 19.94 16.60
CA GLU A 212 17.68 20.53 17.07
C GLU A 212 18.74 19.46 17.30
N GLU A 213 18.41 18.39 18.03
CA GLU A 213 19.31 17.26 18.30
C GLU A 213 19.81 16.58 17.03
N LEU A 214 18.93 16.40 16.03
CA LEU A 214 19.25 15.74 14.76
C LEU A 214 19.86 16.69 13.71
N GLY A 215 19.79 18.01 13.93
CA GLY A 215 20.22 19.02 12.97
C GLY A 215 19.48 18.95 11.63
N ILE A 216 18.18 18.61 11.65
CA ILE A 216 17.34 18.53 10.44
C ILE A 216 16.53 19.82 10.25
N GLY A 217 16.18 20.16 9.02
CA GLY A 217 15.27 21.27 8.72
C GLY A 217 13.83 20.78 8.65
N TRP A 218 12.99 21.15 9.61
CA TRP A 218 11.58 20.78 9.65
C TRP A 218 10.75 21.92 10.25
N GLU A 219 9.60 22.20 9.65
CA GLU A 219 8.71 23.31 10.03
C GLU A 219 7.61 22.84 11.01
N THR A 220 7.34 23.64 12.04
CA THR A 220 6.53 23.25 13.21
C THR A 220 5.35 24.20 13.48
N ASP A 221 5.03 25.13 12.59
CA ASP A 221 3.94 26.09 12.76
C ASP A 221 2.58 25.40 12.69
N ASP A 222 2.46 24.23 12.04
CA ASP A 222 1.24 23.42 12.03
C ASP A 222 0.96 22.70 13.36
N TYR A 223 1.94 22.65 14.27
CA TYR A 223 1.78 22.05 15.59
C TYR A 223 1.13 23.05 16.56
N GLN A 224 -0.13 23.37 16.28
CA GLN A 224 -0.94 24.31 17.06
C GLN A 224 -2.24 23.64 17.55
N PRO A 225 -2.81 24.12 18.66
CA PRO A 225 -3.97 23.46 19.25
C PRO A 225 -5.27 23.77 18.52
N LEU A 226 -5.36 24.85 17.75
CA LEU A 226 -6.54 25.21 16.98
C LEU A 226 -6.22 25.22 15.49
N PRO A 227 -7.06 24.61 14.64
CA PRO A 227 -6.94 24.80 13.20
C PRO A 227 -7.17 26.26 12.84
N ASP A 228 -6.28 26.83 12.03
CA ASP A 228 -6.43 28.13 11.41
C ASP A 228 -6.26 28.03 9.88
N TRP A 229 -6.48 29.14 9.19
CA TRP A 229 -6.26 29.21 7.76
C TRP A 229 -4.80 29.55 7.48
N LYS A 230 -4.15 28.78 6.61
CA LYS A 230 -2.81 29.06 6.10
C LYS A 230 -2.79 29.16 4.57
N PRO A 231 -1.99 30.06 3.99
CA PRO A 231 -1.84 30.13 2.54
C PRO A 231 -1.15 28.86 2.02
N GLY A 232 -1.81 28.14 1.11
CA GLY A 232 -1.16 27.05 0.38
C GLY A 232 -0.15 27.56 -0.65
N PRO A 233 0.67 26.69 -1.26
CA PRO A 233 1.65 27.10 -2.28
C PRO A 233 1.02 27.85 -3.47
N ALA A 234 -0.26 27.61 -3.75
CA ALA A 234 -0.98 28.30 -4.82
C ALA A 234 -1.40 29.75 -4.48
N TYR A 235 -1.31 30.15 -3.21
CA TYR A 235 -1.71 31.48 -2.73
C TYR A 235 -0.67 32.54 -3.08
N GLU A 236 0.61 32.19 -3.03
CA GLU A 236 1.71 33.05 -3.45
C GLU A 236 2.29 32.56 -4.78
N ARG A 237 2.35 33.44 -5.79
CA ARG A 237 3.05 33.13 -7.04
C ARG A 237 4.51 33.50 -6.88
N THR A 238 5.36 32.49 -6.69
CA THR A 238 6.80 32.70 -6.57
C THR A 238 7.46 32.57 -7.94
N ALA A 239 8.28 33.57 -8.31
CA ALA A 239 9.13 33.47 -9.50
C ALA A 239 10.11 32.29 -9.34
N PRO A 240 10.54 31.62 -10.44
CA PRO A 240 10.29 31.97 -11.83
C PRO A 240 9.02 31.34 -12.44
N HIS A 241 8.33 30.45 -11.73
CA HIS A 241 7.21 29.67 -12.27
C HIS A 241 5.88 30.42 -12.11
N ASP A 242 5.05 30.44 -13.15
CA ASP A 242 3.80 31.19 -13.16
C ASP A 242 2.54 30.33 -13.34
N LEU A 243 2.70 29.00 -13.26
CA LEU A 243 1.65 27.99 -13.33
C LEU A 243 1.78 26.97 -12.19
N PHE A 244 0.64 26.39 -11.80
CA PHE A 244 0.58 25.29 -10.84
C PHE A 244 0.18 24.00 -11.55
N VAL A 245 0.89 22.91 -11.25
CA VAL A 245 0.57 21.57 -11.76
C VAL A 245 -0.40 20.90 -10.78
N THR A 246 -1.58 20.55 -11.26
CA THR A 246 -2.54 19.73 -10.52
C THR A 246 -2.49 18.31 -11.06
N ASN A 247 -2.01 17.36 -10.24
CA ASN A 247 -2.05 15.94 -10.60
C ASN A 247 -3.45 15.35 -10.37
N MET A 248 -3.82 14.34 -11.15
CA MET A 248 -5.07 13.61 -10.96
C MET A 248 -4.86 12.11 -11.14
N LYS A 249 -5.72 11.33 -10.49
CA LYS A 249 -5.87 9.90 -10.76
C LYS A 249 -6.93 9.73 -11.81
N VAL A 250 -6.64 8.92 -12.83
CA VAL A 250 -7.61 8.61 -13.88
C VAL A 250 -8.52 7.47 -13.42
N PRO A 251 -9.84 7.54 -13.69
CA PRO A 251 -10.81 6.56 -13.19
C PRO A 251 -10.61 5.15 -13.77
N ASN A 252 -9.94 5.05 -14.93
CA ASN A 252 -9.76 3.81 -15.67
C ASN A 252 -8.58 2.96 -15.17
N HIS A 253 -7.77 3.47 -14.23
CA HIS A 253 -6.58 2.79 -13.75
C HIS A 253 -6.57 2.64 -12.23
N ALA A 254 -6.29 1.41 -11.76
CA ALA A 254 -5.97 1.15 -10.36
C ALA A 254 -4.51 1.55 -10.08
N LEU A 255 -4.30 2.85 -9.81
CA LEU A 255 -2.98 3.45 -9.59
C LEU A 255 -2.00 3.05 -10.71
N SER A 256 -0.72 2.84 -10.37
CA SER A 256 0.29 2.32 -11.30
C SER A 256 0.06 0.86 -11.70
N HIS A 257 -0.63 0.02 -10.93
CA HIS A 257 -0.70 -1.44 -11.18
C HIS A 257 -1.26 -1.85 -12.55
N THR A 258 -2.08 -0.99 -13.15
CA THR A 258 -2.79 -1.27 -14.40
C THR A 258 -2.25 -0.49 -15.60
N HIS A 259 -1.16 0.26 -15.45
CA HIS A 259 -0.63 1.12 -16.51
C HIS A 259 -0.16 0.37 -17.76
N LYS A 260 0.18 -0.93 -17.63
CA LYS A 260 0.54 -1.84 -18.74
C LYS A 260 -0.63 -2.68 -19.27
N ASN A 261 -1.86 -2.46 -18.80
CA ASN A 261 -3.04 -3.14 -19.34
C ASN A 261 -3.45 -2.48 -20.65
N SER A 262 -3.26 -3.16 -21.78
CA SER A 262 -3.50 -2.61 -23.12
C SER A 262 -4.93 -2.14 -23.35
N ILE A 263 -5.93 -2.80 -22.75
CA ILE A 263 -7.34 -2.41 -22.86
C ILE A 263 -7.56 -1.08 -22.16
N LEU A 264 -7.08 -0.94 -20.93
CA LEU A 264 -7.23 0.28 -20.14
C LEU A 264 -6.40 1.43 -20.72
N SER A 265 -5.17 1.16 -21.17
CA SER A 265 -4.34 2.16 -21.86
C SER A 265 -4.99 2.64 -23.15
N THR A 266 -5.66 1.76 -23.91
CA THR A 266 -6.40 2.16 -25.13
C THR A 266 -7.58 3.07 -24.79
N LEU A 267 -8.32 2.75 -23.73
CA LEU A 267 -9.41 3.59 -23.24
C LEU A 267 -8.90 4.97 -22.83
N SER A 268 -7.87 5.04 -21.99
CA SER A 268 -7.28 6.32 -21.58
C SER A 268 -6.65 7.10 -22.72
N ASN A 269 -6.06 6.45 -23.73
CA ASN A 269 -5.58 7.12 -24.93
C ASN A 269 -6.73 7.75 -25.73
N ARG A 270 -7.89 7.09 -25.81
CA ARG A 270 -9.08 7.63 -26.50
C ARG A 270 -9.60 8.91 -25.84
N HIS A 271 -9.46 9.02 -24.52
CA HIS A 271 -9.86 10.20 -23.75
C HIS A 271 -8.72 11.22 -23.58
N ASN A 272 -7.53 10.94 -24.09
CA ASN A 272 -6.30 11.72 -23.88
C ASN A 272 -5.89 11.88 -22.40
N ASP A 273 -6.35 10.99 -21.51
CA ASP A 273 -6.18 11.13 -20.07
C ASP A 273 -4.73 10.99 -19.57
N LEU A 274 -3.89 10.25 -20.31
CA LEU A 274 -2.54 9.85 -19.85
C LEU A 274 -1.39 10.44 -20.68
N LYS A 275 -1.70 11.11 -21.79
CA LYS A 275 -0.69 11.63 -22.75
C LYS A 275 -0.84 13.11 -23.02
N SER A 276 -1.70 13.80 -22.27
CA SER A 276 -1.92 15.22 -22.42
C SER A 276 -1.86 15.92 -21.08
N VAL A 277 -1.50 17.20 -21.12
CA VAL A 277 -1.67 18.12 -20.00
C VAL A 277 -2.78 19.07 -20.38
N TRP A 278 -3.69 19.31 -19.44
CA TRP A 278 -4.78 20.25 -19.66
C TRP A 278 -4.38 21.62 -19.14
N ILE A 279 -4.62 22.63 -19.97
CA ILE A 279 -4.30 24.03 -19.67
C ILE A 279 -5.52 24.89 -19.98
N ASN A 280 -5.74 25.94 -19.19
CA ASN A 280 -6.82 26.87 -19.45
C ASN A 280 -6.65 27.51 -20.85
N PRO A 281 -7.70 27.59 -21.70
CA PRO A 281 -7.57 28.10 -23.07
C PRO A 281 -6.98 29.52 -23.17
N LYS A 282 -7.28 30.41 -22.21
CA LYS A 282 -6.72 31.76 -22.19
C LYS A 282 -5.22 31.75 -21.90
N THR A 283 -4.80 30.86 -20.99
CA THR A 283 -3.38 30.70 -20.61
C THR A 283 -2.58 30.10 -21.75
N ALA A 284 -3.15 29.12 -22.47
CA ALA A 284 -2.56 28.52 -23.67
C ALA A 284 -2.40 29.55 -24.80
N ALA A 285 -3.46 30.31 -25.11
CA ALA A 285 -3.43 31.34 -26.15
C ALA A 285 -2.38 32.42 -25.88
N ALA A 286 -2.24 32.87 -24.62
CA ALA A 286 -1.22 33.83 -24.22
C ALA A 286 0.23 33.32 -24.40
N ARG A 287 0.41 32.00 -24.50
CA ARG A 287 1.71 31.33 -24.71
C ARG A 287 1.87 30.77 -26.13
N GLY A 288 0.90 31.02 -27.02
CA GLY A 288 0.93 30.47 -28.39
C GLY A 288 0.77 28.94 -28.45
N ILE A 289 0.23 28.32 -27.41
CA ILE A 289 0.01 26.86 -27.33
C ILE A 289 -1.36 26.52 -27.92
N THR A 290 -1.39 25.56 -28.82
CA THR A 290 -2.58 25.01 -29.48
C THR A 290 -2.77 23.53 -29.16
N HIS A 291 -3.95 22.99 -29.48
CA HIS A 291 -4.25 21.58 -29.19
C HIS A 291 -3.36 20.65 -30.01
N GLY A 292 -2.69 19.72 -29.32
CA GLY A 292 -1.79 18.75 -29.94
C GLY A 292 -0.32 19.17 -29.98
N ASP A 293 -0.01 20.39 -29.54
CA ASP A 293 1.37 20.84 -29.42
C ASP A 293 2.14 20.00 -28.39
N LEU A 294 3.37 19.66 -28.73
CA LEU A 294 4.33 19.11 -27.79
C LEU A 294 4.82 20.25 -26.90
N VAL A 295 4.69 20.07 -25.59
CA VAL A 295 5.11 21.05 -24.58
C VAL A 295 6.11 20.41 -23.62
N GLU A 296 7.04 21.23 -23.13
CA GLU A 296 7.95 20.89 -22.03
C GLU A 296 7.48 21.62 -20.77
N ILE A 297 7.55 20.94 -19.62
CA ILE A 297 7.17 21.50 -18.32
C ILE A 297 8.38 21.40 -17.41
N GLU A 298 8.82 22.54 -16.91
CA GLU A 298 9.93 22.66 -15.95
C GLU A 298 9.36 23.00 -14.58
N THR A 299 9.81 22.29 -13.55
CA THR A 299 9.38 22.39 -12.14
C THR A 299 10.56 22.45 -11.20
#